data_AF-A0A1W6YWH7-F1
#
_entry.id   AF-A0A1W6YWH7-F1
#
_cell.length_a   1.000
_cell.length_b   1.000
_cell.length_c   1.000
_cell.angle_alpha   90.00
_cell.angle_beta   90.00
_cell.angle_gamma   90.00
#
_symmetry.space_group_name_H-M   'P 1'
#
loop_
_entity.id
_entity.type
_entity.pdbx_description
1 polymer ?
#
loop_
_entity_poly.entity_id
_entity_poly.type
_entity_poly.pdbx_seq_one_letter_code
_entity_poly.pdbx_strand_id
1 'polypeptide(L)'
;MKRAGSADLPLHGGRVPAWLGARMTRLGAVIAQAIVHHYGRDEFLRRLAHPFWFQSFGAVMGMDWHSSGITTSVIGALKRGLGPMAHELGIHVCGGRGNHSRKTPQELLAIGDRVGLDGDALARASRLVAKVDSAAVQDGFDLYLHGFIVTDDGKWTVVQQGMNGASRLARRYHWLSEDLRSFVEAPHTAIDGPNQGEIVNLTDPRAAASRAGQLELLNGRGADFIVAEAAALARAAQAAQSGGSSATRPAASAQTAQSANSANSAKSAKSPKSAGAASTRPGRAASRAAECAVATAPAQLSLFEPAPLAVASPRPAASTDVAASDLAAGSGSPDACAPHLVMPAHHDVRAKDVNLRRLHAALAAATECGPSDFAELLLVPGVGARTVHSLALVAEIVHGAPCRFTDPARFSMAHGGKDRHPYPVPLDVYDQTIAVMKAAVGQARLGNEEKLDALRRLDRQARLLERSARGPALDDYVAQERRDSPVYGGRSVFGWEAAAQVMPRRDHS
;
A
#
# COMPACT_ATOMS: atom_id res chain seq x y z
N MET A 1 13.76 16.15 14.10
CA MET A 1 13.10 14.98 13.47
C MET A 1 11.64 15.34 13.22
N LYS A 2 10.95 14.94 12.14
CA LYS A 2 11.24 14.72 10.71
C LYS A 2 9.96 14.05 10.11
N ARG A 3 9.72 14.07 8.79
CA ARG A 3 8.72 13.20 8.10
C ARG A 3 8.93 11.78 8.58
N ALA A 4 7.85 11.03 8.73
CA ALA A 4 7.90 9.65 9.21
C ALA A 4 8.52 8.68 8.20
N GLY A 5 8.58 9.05 6.91
CA GLY A 5 9.24 8.29 5.85
C GLY A 5 8.81 8.71 4.45
N SER A 6 9.40 8.09 3.43
CA SER A 6 9.04 8.29 2.02
C SER A 6 9.12 6.98 1.22
N ALA A 7 8.53 6.99 0.02
CA ALA A 7 8.66 5.86 -0.90
C ALA A 7 8.68 6.29 -2.38
N ASP A 8 9.55 5.69 -3.19
CA ASP A 8 9.60 5.86 -4.64
C ASP A 8 9.00 4.63 -5.33
N LEU A 9 8.00 4.87 -6.19
CA LEU A 9 7.11 3.85 -6.72
C LEU A 9 6.94 4.00 -8.24
N PRO A 10 6.98 2.93 -9.04
CA PRO A 10 6.63 3.01 -10.46
C PRO A 10 5.18 3.49 -10.68
N LEU A 11 5.00 4.41 -11.64
CA LEU A 11 3.68 4.87 -12.05
C LEU A 11 2.93 3.79 -12.81
N HIS A 12 1.80 3.38 -12.22
CA HIS A 12 0.88 2.45 -12.83
C HIS A 12 -0.38 3.16 -13.28
N GLY A 13 -0.82 2.82 -14.50
CA GLY A 13 -2.14 3.17 -14.99
C GLY A 13 -3.22 2.22 -14.45
N GLY A 14 -4.48 2.53 -14.74
CA GLY A 14 -5.62 1.67 -14.41
C GLY A 14 -6.34 2.05 -13.12
N ARG A 15 -7.56 1.54 -12.99
CA ARG A 15 -8.45 1.81 -11.86
C ARG A 15 -8.69 0.50 -11.10
N VAL A 16 -8.72 0.58 -9.78
CA VAL A 16 -9.16 -0.53 -8.95
C VAL A 16 -10.62 -0.86 -9.28
N PRO A 17 -10.93 -2.11 -9.69
CA PRO A 17 -12.30 -2.53 -9.95
C PRO A 17 -13.19 -2.41 -8.71
N ALA A 18 -14.49 -2.17 -8.90
CA ALA A 18 -15.43 -1.99 -7.79
C ALA A 18 -15.47 -3.21 -6.83
N TRP A 19 -15.38 -4.43 -7.38
CA TRP A 19 -15.39 -5.66 -6.59
C TRP A 19 -14.19 -5.78 -5.64
N LEU A 20 -13.02 -5.25 -6.04
CA LEU A 20 -11.83 -5.23 -5.21
C LEU A 20 -11.91 -4.07 -4.23
N GLY A 21 -12.30 -2.88 -4.70
CA GLY A 21 -12.46 -1.69 -3.85
C GLY A 21 -13.42 -1.89 -2.67
N ALA A 22 -14.49 -2.67 -2.86
CA ALA A 22 -15.43 -3.04 -1.79
C ALA A 22 -14.78 -3.98 -0.75
N ARG A 23 -14.02 -4.98 -1.18
CA ARG A 23 -13.28 -5.89 -0.30
C ARG A 23 -12.16 -5.20 0.46
N MET A 24 -11.38 -4.37 -0.22
CA MET A 24 -10.39 -3.48 0.39
C MET A 24 -11.02 -2.62 1.49
N THR A 25 -12.20 -2.04 1.23
CA THR A 25 -12.91 -1.22 2.23
C THR A 25 -13.24 -2.03 3.48
N ARG A 26 -13.74 -3.27 3.32
CA ARG A 26 -14.09 -4.17 4.42
C ARG A 26 -12.85 -4.67 5.19
N LEU A 27 -11.83 -5.13 4.49
CA LEU A 27 -10.61 -5.67 5.09
C LEU A 27 -9.79 -4.57 5.78
N GLY A 28 -9.61 -3.43 5.13
CA GLY A 28 -8.89 -2.30 5.70
C GLY A 28 -9.55 -1.77 6.97
N ALA A 29 -10.90 -1.68 7.00
CA ALA A 29 -11.63 -1.25 8.18
C ALA A 29 -11.50 -2.23 9.36
N VAL A 30 -11.54 -3.54 9.12
CA VAL A 30 -11.45 -4.52 10.20
C VAL A 30 -10.02 -4.68 10.73
N ILE A 31 -9.00 -4.55 9.87
CA ILE A 31 -7.60 -4.51 10.30
C ILE A 31 -7.36 -3.25 11.16
N ALA A 32 -7.86 -2.10 10.74
CA ALA A 32 -7.75 -0.86 11.52
C ALA A 32 -8.42 -1.01 12.90
N GLN A 33 -9.63 -1.57 12.96
CA GLN A 33 -10.31 -1.87 14.24
C GLN A 33 -9.46 -2.79 15.12
N ALA A 34 -8.89 -3.87 14.58
CA ALA A 34 -8.04 -4.79 15.34
C ALA A 34 -6.79 -4.09 15.91
N ILE A 35 -6.13 -3.23 15.12
CA ILE A 35 -4.96 -2.46 15.57
C ILE A 35 -5.35 -1.48 16.66
N VAL A 36 -6.44 -0.72 16.46
CA VAL A 36 -6.90 0.28 17.42
C VAL A 36 -7.33 -0.37 18.73
N HIS A 37 -8.03 -1.51 18.66
CA HIS A 37 -8.46 -2.26 19.83
C HIS A 37 -7.26 -2.75 20.67
N HIS A 38 -6.22 -3.30 20.04
CA HIS A 38 -5.09 -3.86 20.77
C HIS A 38 -3.98 -2.85 21.15
N TYR A 39 -3.78 -1.82 20.33
CA TYR A 39 -2.62 -0.95 20.42
C TYR A 39 -2.96 0.54 20.44
N GLY A 40 -4.25 0.89 20.33
CA GLY A 40 -4.72 2.26 20.33
C GLY A 40 -4.58 2.97 18.98
N ARG A 41 -5.15 4.19 18.93
CA ARG A 41 -5.18 5.03 17.72
C ARG A 41 -3.79 5.51 17.31
N ASP A 42 -2.96 5.86 18.29
CA ASP A 42 -1.59 6.34 18.07
C ASP A 42 -0.75 5.34 17.28
N GLU A 43 -0.82 4.06 17.65
CA GLU A 43 -0.10 3.01 16.94
C GLU A 43 -0.58 2.87 15.49
N PHE A 44 -1.89 3.02 15.25
CA PHE A 44 -2.42 3.01 13.89
C PHE A 44 -1.91 4.20 13.07
N LEU A 45 -1.80 5.40 13.66
CA LEU A 45 -1.21 6.57 12.99
C LEU A 45 0.27 6.34 12.67
N ARG A 46 1.06 5.81 13.62
CA ARG A 46 2.49 5.48 13.39
C ARG A 46 2.66 4.49 12.24
N ARG A 47 1.82 3.46 12.18
CA ARG A 47 1.83 2.46 11.10
C ARG A 47 1.50 3.06 9.74
N LEU A 48 0.48 3.90 9.66
CA LEU A 48 0.14 4.63 8.43
C LEU A 48 1.27 5.57 7.99
N ALA A 49 2.02 6.11 8.94
CA ALA A 49 3.16 6.97 8.69
C ALA A 49 4.43 6.19 8.25
N HIS A 50 4.47 4.87 8.45
CA HIS A 50 5.62 4.03 8.11
C HIS A 50 5.51 3.49 6.66
N PRO A 51 6.41 3.88 5.72
CA PRO A 51 6.24 3.61 4.29
C PRO A 51 6.23 2.12 3.92
N PHE A 52 7.05 1.31 4.60
CA PHE A 52 7.11 -0.14 4.42
C PHE A 52 5.84 -0.86 4.91
N TRP A 53 5.31 -0.42 6.05
CA TRP A 53 4.06 -0.98 6.60
C TRP A 53 2.90 -0.60 5.70
N PHE A 54 2.80 0.67 5.30
CA PHE A 54 1.75 1.16 4.42
C PHE A 54 1.73 0.43 3.07
N GLN A 55 2.91 0.15 2.48
CA GLN A 55 3.01 -0.64 1.26
C GLN A 55 2.55 -2.08 1.47
N SER A 56 3.00 -2.72 2.55
CA SER A 56 2.62 -4.08 2.93
C SER A 56 1.12 -4.21 3.19
N PHE A 57 0.52 -3.21 3.85
CA PHE A 57 -0.91 -3.12 4.10
C PHE A 57 -1.70 -3.06 2.78
N GLY A 58 -1.25 -2.23 1.83
CA GLY A 58 -1.81 -2.21 0.48
C GLY A 58 -1.72 -3.55 -0.24
N ALA A 59 -0.58 -4.24 -0.14
CA ALA A 59 -0.35 -5.54 -0.75
C ALA A 59 -1.27 -6.63 -0.15
N VAL A 60 -1.42 -6.70 1.18
CA VAL A 60 -2.38 -7.59 1.84
C VAL A 60 -3.80 -7.34 1.38
N MET A 61 -4.15 -6.08 1.06
CA MET A 61 -5.47 -5.71 0.55
C MET A 61 -5.70 -6.10 -0.92
N GLY A 62 -4.77 -6.79 -1.58
CA GLY A 62 -4.91 -7.31 -2.96
C GLY A 62 -4.47 -6.33 -4.05
N MET A 63 -3.73 -5.28 -3.69
CA MET A 63 -3.09 -4.40 -4.65
C MET A 63 -1.75 -4.98 -5.11
N ASP A 64 -1.33 -4.64 -6.33
CA ASP A 64 -0.01 -5.04 -6.83
C ASP A 64 1.09 -4.41 -5.96
N TRP A 65 1.95 -5.26 -5.42
CA TRP A 65 2.87 -4.98 -4.31
C TRP A 65 3.81 -3.78 -4.48
N HIS A 66 4.15 -3.41 -5.72
CA HIS A 66 5.09 -2.35 -6.08
C HIS A 66 4.39 -1.10 -6.66
N SER A 67 3.06 -1.12 -6.78
CA SER A 67 2.32 -0.10 -7.52
C SER A 67 2.16 1.21 -6.73
N SER A 68 2.34 2.35 -7.41
CA SER A 68 1.95 3.66 -6.89
C SER A 68 0.43 3.79 -6.65
N GLY A 69 -0.38 2.93 -7.27
CA GLY A 69 -1.83 2.87 -7.10
C GLY A 69 -2.27 2.44 -5.69
N ILE A 70 -1.38 1.83 -4.90
CA ILE A 70 -1.64 1.43 -3.51
C ILE A 70 -2.12 2.63 -2.69
N THR A 71 -1.43 3.76 -2.79
CA THR A 71 -1.68 4.92 -1.92
C THR A 71 -3.06 5.50 -2.10
N THR A 72 -3.51 5.67 -3.34
CA THR A 72 -4.87 6.16 -3.60
C THR A 72 -5.93 5.16 -3.15
N SER A 73 -5.68 3.87 -3.38
CA SER A 73 -6.64 2.81 -3.15
C SER A 73 -6.82 2.54 -1.65
N VAL A 74 -5.73 2.51 -0.88
CA VAL A 74 -5.73 2.37 0.58
C VAL A 74 -6.41 3.57 1.24
N ILE A 75 -6.02 4.81 0.91
CA ILE A 75 -6.66 6.01 1.49
C ILE A 75 -8.15 6.03 1.18
N GLY A 76 -8.54 5.73 -0.07
CA GLY A 76 -9.95 5.67 -0.46
C GLY A 76 -10.72 4.55 0.27
N ALA A 77 -10.11 3.38 0.47
CA ALA A 77 -10.69 2.27 1.20
C ALA A 77 -10.88 2.59 2.69
N LEU A 78 -9.86 3.15 3.34
CA LEU A 78 -9.95 3.58 4.74
C LEU A 78 -11.01 4.67 4.92
N LYS A 79 -11.06 5.67 4.04
CA LYS A 79 -12.09 6.74 4.11
C LYS A 79 -13.50 6.19 4.06
N ARG A 80 -13.79 5.25 3.14
CA ARG A 80 -15.10 4.61 3.06
C ARG A 80 -15.38 3.65 4.21
N GLY A 81 -14.35 2.95 4.69
CA GLY A 81 -14.49 1.87 5.66
C GLY A 81 -14.59 2.35 7.10
N LEU A 82 -13.82 3.39 7.46
CA LEU A 82 -13.79 3.96 8.80
C LEU A 82 -14.86 5.03 9.01
N GLY A 83 -15.31 5.72 7.95
CA GLY A 83 -16.33 6.77 8.04
C GLY A 83 -17.59 6.38 8.84
N PRO A 84 -18.23 5.22 8.56
CA PRO A 84 -19.41 4.78 9.31
C PRO A 84 -19.18 4.50 10.80
N MET A 85 -17.93 4.26 11.22
CA MET A 85 -17.54 3.93 12.60
C MET A 85 -16.63 5.00 13.22
N ALA A 86 -16.52 6.18 12.59
CA ALA A 86 -15.59 7.22 13.01
C ALA A 86 -15.92 7.76 14.41
N HIS A 87 -17.19 7.82 14.79
CA HIS A 87 -17.64 8.25 16.13
C HIS A 87 -17.21 7.29 17.24
N GLU A 88 -17.06 6.00 16.92
CA GLU A 88 -16.66 4.99 17.88
C GLU A 88 -15.15 4.87 17.95
N LEU A 89 -14.49 4.79 16.79
CA LEU A 89 -13.04 4.65 16.72
C LEU A 89 -12.30 5.96 17.01
N GLY A 90 -12.99 7.10 16.93
CA GLY A 90 -12.40 8.43 17.00
C GLY A 90 -11.27 8.62 15.99
N ILE A 91 -11.45 8.12 14.76
CA ILE A 91 -10.52 8.24 13.62
C ILE A 91 -11.30 8.72 12.40
N HIS A 92 -10.79 9.79 11.79
CA HIS A 92 -11.37 10.42 10.61
C HIS A 92 -10.35 10.46 9.48
N VAL A 93 -10.77 10.09 8.26
CA VAL A 93 -9.91 10.10 7.07
C VAL A 93 -10.43 11.14 6.09
N CYS A 94 -9.62 12.14 5.82
CA CYS A 94 -9.92 13.27 4.94
C CYS A 94 -9.09 13.23 3.66
N GLY A 95 -9.55 13.99 2.66
CA GLY A 95 -8.85 14.14 1.40
C GLY A 95 -9.04 12.97 0.45
N GLY A 96 -8.06 12.78 -0.43
CA GLY A 96 -8.04 11.79 -1.50
C GLY A 96 -7.33 12.31 -2.75
N ARG A 97 -7.76 11.85 -3.93
CA ARG A 97 -7.23 12.30 -5.23
C ARG A 97 -8.07 13.45 -5.81
N GLY A 98 -7.44 14.33 -6.58
CA GLY A 98 -8.14 15.33 -7.40
C GLY A 98 -8.96 16.30 -6.56
N ASN A 99 -10.28 16.40 -6.79
CA ASN A 99 -11.09 17.36 -6.05
C ASN A 99 -11.15 17.08 -4.54
N HIS A 100 -10.97 15.82 -4.13
CA HIS A 100 -10.97 15.46 -2.72
C HIS A 100 -9.76 16.02 -1.97
N SER A 101 -8.57 16.07 -2.58
CA SER A 101 -7.39 16.66 -1.92
C SER A 101 -7.60 18.14 -1.59
N ARG A 102 -8.22 18.88 -2.51
CA ARG A 102 -8.53 20.32 -2.33
C ARG A 102 -9.60 20.60 -1.28
N LYS A 103 -10.45 19.61 -0.97
CA LYS A 103 -11.52 19.73 0.04
C LYS A 103 -11.08 19.36 1.45
N THR A 104 -9.85 18.86 1.63
CA THR A 104 -9.33 18.41 2.93
C THR A 104 -9.48 19.48 4.03
N PRO A 105 -9.14 20.77 3.81
CA PRO A 105 -9.30 21.79 4.84
C PRO A 105 -10.75 21.95 5.31
N GLN A 106 -11.73 21.89 4.40
CA GLN A 106 -13.15 21.98 4.74
C GLN A 106 -13.65 20.73 5.47
N GLU A 107 -13.17 19.54 5.09
CA GLU A 107 -13.47 18.30 5.80
C GLU A 107 -12.94 18.35 7.25
N LEU A 108 -11.73 18.91 7.46
CA LEU A 108 -11.11 19.06 8.78
C LEU A 108 -11.84 20.07 9.67
N LEU A 109 -12.30 21.21 9.11
CA LEU A 109 -13.16 22.16 9.82
C LEU A 109 -14.45 21.48 10.31
N ALA A 110 -15.14 20.77 9.40
CA ALA A 110 -16.38 20.07 9.74
C ALA A 110 -16.20 18.90 10.71
N ILE A 111 -14.99 18.36 10.86
CA ILE A 111 -14.66 17.39 11.91
C ILE A 111 -14.40 18.13 13.22
N GLY A 112 -13.60 19.20 13.20
CA GLY A 112 -13.34 20.05 14.36
C GLY A 112 -14.63 20.49 15.05
N ASP A 113 -15.59 21.00 14.27
CA ASP A 113 -16.91 21.41 14.77
C ASP A 113 -17.69 20.26 15.43
N ARG A 114 -17.50 19.02 14.97
CA ARG A 114 -18.25 17.84 15.43
C ARG A 114 -17.64 17.21 16.69
N VAL A 115 -16.31 17.17 16.78
CA VAL A 115 -15.60 16.45 17.85
C VAL A 115 -14.92 17.39 18.86
N GLY A 116 -15.03 18.71 18.68
CA GLY A 116 -14.47 19.71 19.59
C GLY A 116 -12.97 19.94 19.42
N LEU A 117 -12.45 19.76 18.20
CA LEU A 117 -11.05 20.05 17.87
C LEU A 117 -10.92 21.42 17.18
N ASP A 118 -9.72 22.02 17.26
CA ASP A 118 -9.39 23.22 16.49
C ASP A 118 -9.25 22.88 14.99
N GLY A 119 -10.38 22.95 14.29
CA GLY A 119 -10.47 22.69 12.85
C GLY A 119 -9.62 23.66 12.02
N ASP A 120 -9.44 24.90 12.47
CA ASP A 120 -8.63 25.91 11.78
C ASP A 120 -7.13 25.58 11.85
N ALA A 121 -6.64 25.16 13.02
CA ALA A 121 -5.28 24.66 13.17
C ALA A 121 -5.03 23.42 12.31
N LEU A 122 -5.97 22.47 12.26
CA LEU A 122 -5.87 21.28 11.41
C LEU A 122 -5.88 21.64 9.92
N ALA A 123 -6.78 22.52 9.50
CA ALA A 123 -6.86 23.02 8.12
C ALA A 123 -5.57 23.75 7.71
N ARG A 124 -4.97 24.51 8.62
CA ARG A 124 -3.65 25.15 8.44
C ARG A 124 -2.54 24.13 8.30
N ALA A 125 -2.49 23.12 9.18
CA ALA A 125 -1.51 22.04 9.11
C ALA A 125 -1.60 21.27 7.78
N SER A 126 -2.81 20.93 7.31
CA SER A 126 -3.03 20.30 6.01
C SER A 126 -2.47 21.13 4.86
N ARG A 127 -2.73 22.45 4.84
CA ARG A 127 -2.19 23.36 3.81
C ARG A 127 -0.67 23.46 3.87
N LEU A 128 -0.09 23.57 5.07
CA LEU A 128 1.36 23.66 5.26
C LEU A 128 2.04 22.39 4.77
N VAL A 129 1.55 21.22 5.17
CA VAL A 129 2.09 19.92 4.73
C VAL A 129 2.05 19.79 3.20
N ALA A 130 0.94 20.18 2.56
CA ALA A 130 0.85 20.18 1.09
C ALA A 130 1.85 21.16 0.45
N LYS A 131 2.02 22.36 1.01
CA LYS A 131 2.94 23.38 0.47
C LYS A 131 4.40 23.03 0.66
N VAL A 132 4.75 22.42 1.78
CA VAL A 132 6.10 21.94 2.03
C VAL A 132 6.48 20.90 0.98
N ASP A 133 5.62 19.91 0.77
CA ASP A 133 5.86 18.79 -0.14
C ASP A 133 5.80 19.18 -1.64
N SER A 134 5.23 20.34 -1.99
CA SER A 134 5.11 20.80 -3.39
C SER A 134 5.99 21.99 -3.75
N ALA A 135 6.35 22.85 -2.80
CA ALA A 135 6.97 24.15 -3.08
C ALA A 135 8.26 24.38 -2.28
N ALA A 136 8.34 23.89 -1.04
CA ALA A 136 9.58 23.96 -0.26
C ALA A 136 10.57 22.87 -0.68
N VAL A 137 10.06 21.71 -1.12
CA VAL A 137 10.81 20.70 -1.86
C VAL A 137 10.40 20.74 -3.32
N GLN A 138 11.34 21.09 -4.18
CA GLN A 138 11.15 21.14 -5.63
C GLN A 138 11.98 20.03 -6.27
N ASP A 139 11.48 18.80 -6.16
CA ASP A 139 12.14 17.58 -6.66
C ASP A 139 11.51 17.04 -7.95
N GLY A 140 10.62 17.82 -8.58
CA GLY A 140 9.95 17.47 -9.83
C GLY A 140 8.78 16.50 -9.69
N PHE A 141 8.26 16.27 -8.48
CA PHE A 141 7.06 15.46 -8.25
C PHE A 141 5.82 16.32 -7.97
N ASP A 142 4.88 16.34 -8.93
CA ASP A 142 3.63 17.08 -8.80
C ASP A 142 2.63 16.34 -7.91
N LEU A 143 2.23 16.95 -6.78
CA LEU A 143 1.26 16.36 -5.85
C LEU A 143 -0.10 16.13 -6.51
N TYR A 144 -0.61 14.90 -6.41
CA TYR A 144 -1.92 14.53 -6.96
C TYR A 144 -2.83 13.82 -5.94
N LEU A 145 -2.28 13.42 -4.80
CA LEU A 145 -2.99 12.81 -3.68
C LEU A 145 -2.60 13.49 -2.37
N HIS A 146 -3.61 13.80 -1.55
CA HIS A 146 -3.43 14.24 -0.17
C HIS A 146 -4.41 13.47 0.71
N GLY A 147 -3.92 12.57 1.57
CA GLY A 147 -4.73 11.88 2.57
C GLY A 147 -4.34 12.35 3.98
N PHE A 148 -5.30 12.86 4.74
CA PHE A 148 -5.08 13.36 6.10
C PHE A 148 -5.91 12.53 7.07
N ILE A 149 -5.27 11.83 8.01
CA ILE A 149 -5.94 10.99 9.01
C ILE A 149 -5.78 11.67 10.36
N VAL A 150 -6.89 11.94 11.04
CA VAL A 150 -6.92 12.65 12.34
C VAL A 150 -7.72 11.85 13.36
N THR A 151 -7.32 11.94 14.61
CA THR A 151 -7.98 11.32 15.78
C THR A 151 -8.69 12.37 16.62
N ASP A 152 -9.66 11.96 17.44
CA ASP A 152 -10.41 12.88 18.30
C ASP A 152 -9.54 13.56 19.38
N ASP A 153 -8.34 13.06 19.67
CA ASP A 153 -7.34 13.72 20.52
C ASP A 153 -6.40 14.66 19.74
N GLY A 154 -6.73 14.95 18.47
CA GLY A 154 -6.02 15.93 17.65
C GLY A 154 -4.71 15.46 17.04
N LYS A 155 -4.29 14.21 17.30
CA LYS A 155 -3.15 13.60 16.63
C LYS A 155 -3.51 13.21 15.20
N TRP A 156 -2.57 13.39 14.29
CA TRP A 156 -2.76 13.11 12.87
C TRP A 156 -1.54 12.52 12.19
N THR A 157 -1.78 11.90 11.04
CA THR A 157 -0.77 11.51 10.04
C THR A 157 -1.24 11.95 8.65
N VAL A 158 -0.32 12.35 7.78
CA VAL A 158 -0.62 12.68 6.37
C VAL A 158 0.17 11.77 5.46
N VAL A 159 -0.51 11.19 4.48
CA VAL A 159 0.11 10.45 3.37
C VAL A 159 -0.18 11.20 2.07
N GLN A 160 0.86 11.79 1.49
CA GLN A 160 0.78 12.49 0.20
C GLN A 160 1.48 11.69 -0.89
N GLN A 161 1.11 11.95 -2.15
CA GLN A 161 1.82 11.38 -3.27
C GLN A 161 1.93 12.38 -4.42
N GLY A 162 3.17 12.58 -4.88
CA GLY A 162 3.50 13.29 -6.10
C GLY A 162 3.84 12.34 -7.25
N MET A 163 3.71 12.81 -8.48
CA MET A 163 4.11 12.07 -9.69
C MET A 163 5.11 12.87 -10.50
N ASN A 164 6.08 12.18 -11.10
CA ASN A 164 6.97 12.74 -12.09
C ASN A 164 6.69 12.02 -13.42
N GLY A 165 6.13 12.77 -14.39
CA GLY A 165 5.75 12.22 -15.69
C GLY A 165 6.93 11.76 -16.54
N ALA A 166 8.09 12.44 -16.41
CA ALA A 166 9.29 12.15 -17.18
C ALA A 166 9.98 10.86 -16.70
N SER A 167 10.18 10.71 -15.39
CA SER A 167 10.80 9.50 -14.81
C SER A 167 9.83 8.33 -14.66
N ARG A 168 8.52 8.56 -14.88
CA ARG A 168 7.46 7.55 -14.68
C ARG A 168 7.41 7.02 -13.25
N LEU A 169 7.79 7.84 -12.27
CA LEU A 169 7.78 7.52 -10.85
C LEU A 169 6.72 8.34 -10.09
N ALA A 170 6.25 7.79 -8.98
CA ALA A 170 5.55 8.49 -7.94
C ALA A 170 6.40 8.49 -6.67
N ARG A 171 6.38 9.61 -5.96
CA ARG A 171 7.00 9.74 -4.65
C ARG A 171 5.93 9.94 -3.60
N ARG A 172 5.92 9.05 -2.60
CA ARG A 172 5.01 9.08 -1.45
C ARG A 172 5.70 9.70 -0.26
N TYR A 173 4.96 10.53 0.46
CA TYR A 173 5.44 11.30 1.58
C TYR A 173 4.58 11.02 2.80
N HIS A 174 5.22 10.70 3.93
CA HIS A 174 4.51 10.41 5.18
C HIS A 174 4.88 11.42 6.25
N TRP A 175 3.87 11.99 6.90
CA TRP A 175 3.99 12.90 8.03
C TRP A 175 3.30 12.30 9.24
N LEU A 176 3.83 12.56 10.42
CA LEU A 176 3.21 12.21 11.70
C LEU A 176 3.27 13.44 12.59
N SER A 177 2.17 13.73 13.28
CA SER A 177 2.07 14.86 14.22
C SER A 177 2.85 14.66 15.51
N GLU A 178 3.03 13.40 15.92
CA GLU A 178 3.84 13.01 17.07
C GLU A 178 5.24 13.61 16.92
N ASP A 179 5.67 14.35 17.94
CA ASP A 179 6.95 15.07 18.00
C ASP A 179 7.21 16.12 16.90
N LEU A 180 6.19 16.57 16.16
CA LEU A 180 6.33 17.61 15.14
C LEU A 180 6.60 18.99 15.76
N ARG A 181 7.85 19.45 15.69
CA ARG A 181 8.27 20.77 16.22
C ARG A 181 8.22 21.91 15.18
N SER A 182 8.37 21.58 13.90
CA SER A 182 8.40 22.56 12.80
C SER A 182 7.93 21.93 11.50
N PHE A 183 7.17 22.69 10.71
CA PHE A 183 6.76 22.27 9.36
C PHE A 183 7.86 22.50 8.31
N VAL A 184 8.82 23.40 8.58
CA VAL A 184 9.77 23.92 7.57
C VAL A 184 11.24 23.68 7.92
N GLU A 185 11.53 23.17 9.12
CA GLU A 185 12.91 22.87 9.54
C GLU A 185 13.11 21.37 9.71
N ALA A 186 13.83 20.77 8.76
CA ALA A 186 14.05 19.34 8.65
C ALA A 186 12.77 18.48 8.81
N PRO A 187 11.64 18.78 8.15
CA PRO A 187 10.59 17.80 7.95
C PRO A 187 11.04 16.68 7.01
N HIS A 188 12.19 16.75 6.34
CA HIS A 188 12.64 15.69 5.43
C HIS A 188 14.00 15.20 5.86
N THR A 189 14.07 13.96 6.34
CA THR A 189 15.37 13.30 6.53
C THR A 189 15.88 12.90 5.17
N ALA A 190 16.66 13.77 4.54
CA ALA A 190 17.26 13.58 3.22
C ALA A 190 16.24 13.24 2.10
N ILE A 191 16.30 13.97 0.99
CA ILE A 191 15.79 13.42 -0.25
C ILE A 191 16.85 12.41 -0.68
N ASP A 192 16.76 11.20 -0.16
CA ASP A 192 17.64 10.10 -0.53
C ASP A 192 17.13 9.44 -1.79
N GLY A 193 18.05 9.05 -2.67
CA GLY A 193 17.74 8.54 -4.00
C GLY A 193 18.84 8.88 -5.01
N PRO A 194 18.79 8.26 -6.19
CA PRO A 194 19.73 8.59 -7.27
C PRO A 194 19.62 10.07 -7.61
N ASN A 195 20.76 10.74 -7.79
CA ASN A 195 20.81 12.15 -8.16
C ASN A 195 20.05 12.37 -9.47
N GLN A 196 19.00 13.19 -9.45
CA GLN A 196 18.16 13.52 -10.61
C GLN A 196 18.36 14.96 -11.10
N GLY A 197 19.47 15.59 -10.71
CA GLY A 197 19.80 16.97 -11.02
C GLY A 197 19.71 17.88 -9.79
N GLU A 198 19.62 19.18 -10.05
CA GLU A 198 19.52 20.21 -9.03
C GLU A 198 18.12 20.19 -8.40
N ILE A 199 18.08 19.96 -7.07
CA ILE A 199 16.85 19.94 -6.29
C ILE A 199 16.92 21.10 -5.30
N VAL A 200 15.87 21.93 -5.29
CA VAL A 200 15.73 22.98 -4.28
C VAL A 200 15.03 22.40 -3.06
N ASN A 201 15.72 22.39 -1.92
CA ASN A 201 15.16 21.97 -0.64
C ASN A 201 15.24 23.11 0.39
N LEU A 202 14.21 23.96 0.40
CA LEU A 202 14.07 25.04 1.38
C LEU A 202 13.76 24.55 2.80
N THR A 203 13.52 23.24 2.98
CA THR A 203 13.25 22.67 4.30
C THR A 203 14.51 22.25 5.05
N ASP A 204 15.66 22.24 4.36
CA ASP A 204 16.95 21.97 4.98
C ASP A 204 17.25 23.05 6.03
N PRO A 205 17.76 22.71 7.22
CA PRO A 205 18.19 23.70 8.21
C PRO A 205 19.17 24.73 7.63
N ARG A 206 20.05 24.31 6.73
CA ARG A 206 21.03 25.19 6.06
C ARG A 206 20.37 26.23 5.15
N ALA A 207 19.13 26.00 4.72
CA ALA A 207 18.37 26.94 3.90
C ALA A 207 17.71 28.08 4.71
N ALA A 208 17.95 28.17 6.04
CA ALA A 208 17.35 29.21 6.89
C ALA A 208 17.59 30.64 6.38
N ALA A 209 18.82 30.96 5.99
CA ALA A 209 19.15 32.28 5.42
C ALA A 209 18.41 32.54 4.10
N SER A 210 18.28 31.52 3.24
CA SER A 210 17.51 31.63 1.99
C SER A 210 16.03 31.88 2.27
N ARG A 211 15.41 31.17 3.23
CA ARG A 211 14.03 31.40 3.63
C ARG A 211 13.81 32.83 4.13
N ALA A 212 14.70 33.32 5.00
CA ALA A 212 14.63 34.68 5.55
C ALA A 212 14.76 35.74 4.44
N GLY A 213 15.77 35.60 3.56
CA GLY A 213 15.97 36.53 2.44
C GLY A 213 14.82 36.55 1.45
N GLN A 214 14.14 35.42 1.21
CA GLN A 214 12.92 35.37 0.38
C GLN A 214 11.78 36.20 0.99
N LEU A 215 11.59 36.12 2.31
CA LEU A 215 10.58 36.91 3.00
C LEU A 215 10.94 38.40 3.01
N GLU A 216 12.21 38.73 3.20
CA GLU A 216 12.71 40.11 3.14
C GLU A 216 12.49 40.72 1.75
N LEU A 217 12.84 40.00 0.69
CA LEU A 217 12.59 40.42 -0.70
C LEU A 217 11.10 40.63 -0.96
N LEU A 218 10.25 39.69 -0.52
CA LEU A 218 8.81 39.78 -0.72
C LEU A 218 8.22 40.98 0.01
N ASN A 219 8.59 41.19 1.28
CA ASN A 219 8.08 42.28 2.11
C ASN A 219 8.63 43.64 1.67
N GLY A 220 9.88 43.72 1.24
CA GLY A 220 10.55 44.97 0.87
C GLY A 220 10.28 45.42 -0.57
N ARG A 221 10.07 44.48 -1.50
CA ARG A 221 9.99 44.79 -2.95
C ARG A 221 8.69 44.33 -3.62
N GLY A 222 7.92 43.47 -2.97
CA GLY A 222 6.67 42.93 -3.50
C GLY A 222 6.86 41.80 -4.52
N ALA A 223 5.77 41.06 -4.77
CA ALA A 223 5.79 39.88 -5.65
C ALA A 223 6.05 40.24 -7.12
N ASP A 224 5.51 41.37 -7.60
CA ASP A 224 5.65 41.79 -9.00
C ASP A 224 7.12 42.06 -9.37
N PHE A 225 7.87 42.68 -8.45
CA PHE A 225 9.30 42.88 -8.62
C PHE A 225 10.04 41.54 -8.74
N ILE A 226 9.75 40.58 -7.85
CA ILE A 226 10.39 39.27 -7.87
C ILE A 226 10.11 38.53 -9.18
N VAL A 227 8.85 38.57 -9.66
CA VAL A 227 8.46 37.92 -10.92
C VAL A 227 9.15 38.56 -12.11
N ALA A 228 9.21 39.90 -12.16
CA ALA A 228 9.90 40.62 -13.23
C ALA A 228 11.39 40.26 -13.28
N GLU A 229 12.03 40.17 -12.12
CA GLU A 229 13.46 39.91 -12.02
C GLU A 229 13.82 38.45 -12.30
N ALA A 230 12.99 37.50 -11.84
CA ALA A 230 13.09 36.10 -12.21
C ALA A 230 12.95 35.91 -13.74
N ALA A 231 12.02 36.65 -14.37
CA ALA A 231 11.84 36.60 -15.82
C ALA A 231 13.05 37.18 -16.57
N ALA A 232 13.69 38.23 -16.04
CA ALA A 232 14.92 38.79 -16.61
C ALA A 232 16.09 37.80 -16.54
N LEU A 233 16.28 37.16 -15.39
CA LEU A 233 17.31 36.12 -15.19
C LEU A 233 17.09 34.92 -16.11
N ALA A 234 15.84 34.45 -16.25
CA ALA A 234 15.51 33.34 -17.13
C ALA A 234 15.84 33.65 -18.61
N ARG A 235 15.54 34.87 -19.08
CA ARG A 235 15.91 35.32 -20.43
C ARG A 235 17.43 35.39 -20.62
N ALA A 236 18.16 35.90 -19.63
CA ALA A 236 19.62 35.97 -19.67
C ALA A 236 20.27 34.57 -19.72
N ALA A 237 19.77 33.62 -18.93
CA ALA A 237 20.26 32.25 -18.92
C ALA A 237 20.03 31.54 -20.28
N GLN A 238 18.86 31.74 -20.90
CA GLN A 238 18.58 31.21 -22.25
C GLN A 238 19.51 31.81 -23.31
N ALA A 239 19.76 33.11 -23.24
CA ALA A 239 20.70 33.78 -24.15
C ALA A 239 22.12 33.22 -24.01
N ALA A 240 22.61 33.01 -22.78
CA ALA A 240 23.92 32.44 -22.52
C ALA A 240 24.07 30.99 -23.04
N GLN A 241 23.02 30.18 -22.97
CA GLN A 241 23.02 28.81 -23.52
C GLN A 241 23.00 28.81 -25.06
N SER A 242 22.35 29.78 -25.70
CA SER A 242 22.32 29.91 -27.16
C SER A 242 23.61 30.47 -27.77
N GLY A 243 24.41 31.22 -27.00
CA GLY A 243 25.68 31.80 -27.46
C GLY A 243 26.89 30.84 -27.45
N GLY A 244 26.75 29.63 -26.90
CA GLY A 244 27.82 28.63 -26.81
C GLY A 244 27.95 27.69 -28.01
N SER A 245 27.06 27.78 -29.01
CA SER A 245 27.07 26.91 -30.20
C SER A 245 27.40 27.70 -31.47
N SER A 246 28.56 28.36 -31.52
CA SER A 246 29.15 28.81 -32.79
C SER A 246 30.68 28.66 -32.79
N ALA A 247 31.14 27.42 -32.89
CA ALA A 247 32.49 27.10 -33.36
C ALA A 247 32.38 26.24 -34.63
N THR A 248 32.33 26.95 -35.75
CA THR A 248 32.90 26.65 -37.08
C THR A 248 33.09 25.16 -37.47
N ARG A 249 32.28 24.67 -38.42
CA ARG A 249 32.73 23.69 -39.43
C ARG A 249 32.66 24.35 -40.80
N PRO A 250 33.70 24.28 -41.64
CA PRO A 250 33.69 24.95 -42.94
C PRO A 250 32.78 24.19 -43.91
N ALA A 251 32.15 24.96 -44.78
CA ALA A 251 31.33 24.48 -45.87
C ALA A 251 32.19 23.69 -46.88
N ALA A 252 31.70 22.52 -47.28
CA ALA A 252 32.11 21.85 -48.50
C ALA A 252 30.84 21.55 -49.32
N SER A 253 30.83 22.14 -50.51
CA SER A 253 29.86 22.00 -51.59
C SER A 253 29.75 20.58 -52.13
N ALA A 254 28.54 20.12 -52.43
CA ALA A 254 28.27 19.27 -53.59
C ALA A 254 26.77 19.29 -53.93
N GLN A 255 26.50 19.53 -55.21
CA GLN A 255 25.20 19.68 -55.84
C GLN A 255 24.48 18.33 -56.05
N THR A 256 23.15 18.43 -56.13
CA THR A 256 22.21 17.67 -56.98
C THR A 256 22.19 16.14 -56.93
N ALA A 257 21.04 15.62 -56.52
CA ALA A 257 20.25 14.72 -57.37
C ALA A 257 18.75 14.92 -57.10
N GLN A 258 18.02 15.34 -58.14
CA GLN A 258 16.57 15.32 -58.22
C GLN A 258 16.08 13.88 -58.38
N SER A 259 15.00 13.50 -57.68
CA SER A 259 13.86 12.80 -58.28
C SER A 259 12.65 12.87 -57.33
N ALA A 260 11.48 12.85 -57.93
CA ALA A 260 10.26 13.51 -57.49
C ALA A 260 9.23 12.57 -56.84
N ASN A 261 8.30 13.17 -56.08
CA ASN A 261 6.89 12.81 -55.87
C ASN A 261 6.59 11.44 -55.20
N SER A 262 5.58 11.27 -54.34
CA SER A 262 4.25 11.88 -54.28
C SER A 262 3.55 11.49 -52.96
N ALA A 263 2.58 12.31 -52.52
CA ALA A 263 1.33 11.97 -51.81
C ALA A 263 1.39 11.07 -50.54
N ASN A 264 0.70 11.33 -49.42
CA ASN A 264 -0.67 11.79 -49.33
C ASN A 264 -0.97 12.19 -47.87
N SER A 265 -1.65 13.33 -47.70
CA SER A 265 -2.23 13.78 -46.44
C SER A 265 -3.73 13.47 -46.45
N ALA A 266 -4.25 12.86 -45.39
CA ALA A 266 -5.69 12.87 -45.15
C ALA A 266 -5.98 13.06 -43.66
N LYS A 267 -6.57 14.23 -43.39
CA LYS A 267 -7.26 14.62 -42.16
C LYS A 267 -8.50 13.75 -41.95
N SER A 268 -8.92 13.56 -40.70
CA SER A 268 -10.35 13.37 -40.42
C SER A 268 -10.74 14.00 -39.09
N ALA A 269 -11.82 14.78 -39.18
CA ALA A 269 -12.44 15.55 -38.13
C ALA A 269 -13.77 14.89 -37.70
N LYS A 270 -14.06 15.12 -36.41
CA LYS A 270 -15.32 15.10 -35.65
C LYS A 270 -16.71 15.00 -36.36
N SER A 271 -17.61 14.35 -35.58
CA SER A 271 -19.07 14.61 -35.34
C SER A 271 -20.09 13.83 -36.20
N PRO A 272 -21.40 13.72 -35.82
CA PRO A 272 -22.11 13.89 -34.53
C PRO A 272 -23.18 12.77 -34.21
N LYS A 273 -23.97 13.02 -33.15
CA LYS A 273 -25.15 12.31 -32.61
C LYS A 273 -26.35 12.18 -33.58
N SER A 274 -27.22 11.18 -33.35
CA SER A 274 -28.69 11.28 -33.51
C SER A 274 -29.44 10.21 -32.68
N ALA A 275 -30.74 10.42 -32.47
CA ALA A 275 -31.62 9.77 -31.50
C ALA A 275 -32.85 9.09 -32.14
N GLY A 276 -33.51 8.23 -31.36
CA GLY A 276 -34.88 7.71 -31.53
C GLY A 276 -34.96 6.29 -32.12
N ALA A 277 -35.95 5.42 -31.83
CA ALA A 277 -36.99 5.29 -30.82
C ALA A 277 -37.62 3.88 -31.00
N ALA A 278 -38.27 3.36 -29.94
CA ALA A 278 -39.41 2.41 -29.96
C ALA A 278 -39.24 0.88 -30.21
N SER A 279 -39.73 0.15 -29.20
CA SER A 279 -40.70 -0.98 -29.24
C SER A 279 -40.30 -2.36 -29.79
N THR A 280 -40.24 -3.37 -28.91
CA THR A 280 -41.24 -4.47 -28.78
C THR A 280 -40.73 -5.60 -27.85
N ARG A 281 -41.56 -5.98 -26.87
CA ARG A 281 -41.66 -7.33 -26.27
C ARG A 281 -42.73 -8.10 -27.07
N PRO A 282 -42.86 -9.45 -27.06
CA PRO A 282 -42.78 -10.32 -25.87
C PRO A 282 -42.21 -11.74 -26.12
N GLY A 283 -42.18 -12.58 -25.07
CA GLY A 283 -42.04 -14.04 -25.24
C GLY A 283 -41.50 -14.79 -24.01
N ARG A 284 -42.40 -15.38 -23.21
CA ARG A 284 -42.10 -16.42 -22.22
C ARG A 284 -41.64 -17.70 -22.93
N ALA A 285 -40.68 -18.41 -22.35
CA ALA A 285 -40.60 -19.88 -22.42
C ALA A 285 -39.92 -20.41 -21.15
N ALA A 286 -40.51 -21.48 -20.63
CA ALA A 286 -40.23 -22.09 -19.36
C ALA A 286 -39.21 -23.24 -19.45
N SER A 287 -38.74 -23.65 -18.27
CA SER A 287 -38.17 -24.96 -17.93
C SER A 287 -36.81 -25.33 -18.52
N ARG A 288 -35.84 -25.58 -17.64
CA ARG A 288 -35.54 -26.96 -17.19
C ARG A 288 -34.55 -26.90 -16.04
N ALA A 289 -34.94 -27.51 -14.93
CA ALA A 289 -34.01 -27.95 -13.90
C ALA A 289 -33.07 -28.98 -14.52
N ALA A 290 -31.77 -28.82 -14.27
CA ALA A 290 -30.79 -29.88 -14.45
C ALA A 290 -30.03 -29.98 -13.12
N GLU A 291 -30.43 -30.97 -12.32
CA GLU A 291 -29.59 -31.56 -11.30
C GLU A 291 -28.27 -31.98 -11.96
N CYS A 292 -27.15 -31.59 -11.37
CA CYS A 292 -25.87 -32.18 -11.70
C CYS A 292 -25.19 -32.64 -10.42
N ALA A 293 -24.96 -33.95 -10.37
CA ALA A 293 -24.51 -34.73 -9.25
C ALA A 293 -23.13 -34.30 -8.75
N VAL A 294 -22.99 -34.28 -7.42
CA VAL A 294 -21.72 -34.16 -6.71
C VAL A 294 -21.00 -35.50 -6.86
N ALA A 295 -19.94 -35.54 -7.67
CA ALA A 295 -19.02 -36.67 -7.74
C ALA A 295 -17.96 -36.54 -6.63
N THR A 296 -18.17 -37.27 -5.55
CA THR A 296 -17.13 -37.62 -4.56
C THR A 296 -16.10 -38.55 -5.20
N ALA A 297 -14.83 -38.13 -5.21
CA ALA A 297 -13.68 -38.99 -5.49
C ALA A 297 -12.88 -39.24 -4.20
N PRO A 298 -12.44 -40.47 -3.91
CA PRO A 298 -11.81 -40.82 -2.64
C PRO A 298 -10.32 -40.48 -2.63
N ALA A 299 -9.85 -39.81 -1.57
CA ALA A 299 -8.44 -39.69 -1.26
C ALA A 299 -8.00 -40.96 -0.49
N GLN A 300 -7.13 -41.76 -1.11
CA GLN A 300 -6.43 -42.86 -0.44
C GLN A 300 -5.42 -42.27 0.57
N LEU A 301 -5.70 -42.43 1.86
CA LEU A 301 -4.71 -42.28 2.92
C LEU A 301 -3.76 -43.49 2.87
N SER A 302 -2.49 -43.27 2.59
CA SER A 302 -1.42 -44.19 3.00
C SER A 302 -1.06 -43.88 4.46
N LEU A 303 -1.26 -44.89 5.32
CA LEU A 303 -0.85 -44.90 6.71
C LEU A 303 0.69 -44.95 6.77
N PHE A 304 1.31 -43.84 7.19
CA PHE A 304 2.66 -43.87 7.75
C PHE A 304 2.52 -43.95 9.27
N GLU A 305 2.99 -45.06 9.85
CA GLU A 305 3.08 -45.25 11.31
C GLU A 305 4.01 -44.21 11.95
N PRO A 306 3.62 -43.57 13.06
CA PRO A 306 4.54 -42.74 13.84
C PRO A 306 5.38 -43.61 14.79
N ALA A 307 6.70 -43.38 14.77
CA ALA A 307 7.63 -43.94 15.74
C ALA A 307 7.33 -43.41 17.17
N PRO A 308 7.59 -44.19 18.24
CA PRO A 308 7.16 -43.84 19.59
C PRO A 308 8.00 -42.71 20.19
N LEU A 309 7.31 -41.72 20.77
CA LEU A 309 7.86 -40.65 21.58
C LEU A 309 8.33 -41.19 22.94
N ALA A 310 9.62 -41.01 23.24
CA ALA A 310 10.17 -41.27 24.57
C ALA A 310 9.67 -40.22 25.57
N VAL A 311 9.01 -40.68 26.62
CA VAL A 311 8.56 -39.87 27.76
C VAL A 311 9.76 -39.54 28.64
N ALA A 312 10.15 -38.27 28.73
CA ALA A 312 11.10 -37.77 29.71
C ALA A 312 10.34 -37.24 30.95
N SER A 313 10.64 -37.82 32.11
CA SER A 313 10.05 -37.48 33.41
C SER A 313 10.34 -36.03 33.87
N PRO A 314 9.47 -35.43 34.70
CA PRO A 314 9.63 -34.04 35.14
C PRO A 314 10.72 -33.92 36.22
N ARG A 315 11.64 -32.97 36.06
CA ARG A 315 12.54 -32.49 37.12
C ARG A 315 11.90 -31.30 37.85
N PRO A 316 12.11 -31.16 39.17
CA PRO A 316 11.38 -30.20 40.00
C PRO A 316 11.83 -28.75 39.76
N ALA A 317 10.90 -27.84 39.95
CA ALA A 317 11.07 -26.40 39.84
C ALA A 317 12.04 -25.88 40.92
N ALA A 318 13.11 -25.20 40.47
CA ALA A 318 13.92 -24.35 41.31
C ALA A 318 13.42 -22.90 41.18
N SER A 319 12.97 -22.35 42.30
CA SER A 319 12.66 -20.94 42.51
C SER A 319 13.94 -20.10 42.43
N THR A 320 13.97 -19.10 41.57
CA THR A 320 14.83 -17.94 41.74
C THR A 320 14.13 -16.71 41.20
N ASP A 321 13.75 -15.82 42.12
CA ASP A 321 13.52 -14.41 41.87
C ASP A 321 14.66 -13.83 41.04
N VAL A 322 14.33 -13.14 39.95
CA VAL A 322 15.24 -12.17 39.34
C VAL A 322 14.47 -10.88 39.12
N ALA A 323 14.94 -9.88 39.87
CA ALA A 323 14.42 -8.54 40.00
C ALA A 323 14.40 -7.77 38.68
N ALA A 324 13.47 -6.83 38.63
CA ALA A 324 13.50 -5.69 37.73
C ALA A 324 14.70 -4.79 38.05
N SER A 325 15.72 -4.80 37.18
CA SER A 325 16.66 -3.70 37.02
C SER A 325 17.50 -3.92 35.76
N ASP A 326 17.32 -3.06 34.77
CA ASP A 326 18.40 -2.38 34.03
C ASP A 326 17.82 -1.64 32.82
N LEU A 327 17.06 -0.58 33.13
CA LEU A 327 16.91 0.57 32.28
C LEU A 327 18.07 1.52 32.60
N ALA A 328 19.16 1.43 31.85
CA ALA A 328 20.21 2.45 31.89
C ALA A 328 20.78 2.69 30.48
N ALA A 329 20.35 3.82 29.93
CA ALA A 329 21.05 4.73 29.03
C ALA A 329 22.29 4.22 28.27
N GLY A 330 22.10 3.97 26.97
CA GLY A 330 23.15 4.11 25.96
C GLY A 330 22.99 5.44 25.23
N SER A 331 23.76 6.46 25.63
CA SER A 331 23.93 7.70 24.89
C SER A 331 24.96 7.51 23.76
N GLY A 332 24.56 7.71 22.50
CA GLY A 332 25.46 7.74 21.33
C GLY A 332 24.72 7.77 19.98
N SER A 333 24.73 8.95 19.33
CA SER A 333 24.19 9.32 18.01
C SER A 333 24.91 8.68 16.79
N PRO A 334 24.31 8.56 15.58
CA PRO A 334 24.12 9.70 14.64
C PRO A 334 22.72 9.74 14.02
N ASP A 335 22.40 10.82 13.30
CA ASP A 335 21.16 11.04 12.53
C ASP A 335 20.53 9.75 11.96
N ALA A 336 19.54 9.18 12.64
CA ALA A 336 18.75 8.10 12.06
C ALA A 336 17.97 8.66 10.86
N CYS A 337 18.31 8.19 9.66
CA CYS A 337 17.59 8.55 8.45
C CYS A 337 16.14 8.06 8.55
N ALA A 338 15.16 8.87 8.13
CA ALA A 338 13.78 8.39 8.09
C ALA A 338 13.70 7.22 7.09
N PRO A 339 12.83 6.22 7.33
CA PRO A 339 12.71 5.07 6.44
C PRO A 339 12.35 5.53 5.02
N HIS A 340 13.12 5.03 4.05
CA HIS A 340 12.90 5.26 2.63
C HIS A 340 12.71 3.92 1.90
N LEU A 341 11.57 3.76 1.22
CA LEU A 341 11.23 2.56 0.46
C LEU A 341 11.39 2.82 -1.04
N VAL A 342 12.16 1.99 -1.75
CA VAL A 342 12.24 2.04 -3.21
C VAL A 342 11.63 0.76 -3.77
N MET A 343 10.56 0.90 -4.56
CA MET A 343 9.94 -0.24 -5.24
C MET A 343 10.54 -0.43 -6.63
N PRO A 344 10.80 -1.68 -7.06
CA PRO A 344 11.37 -1.93 -8.36
C PRO A 344 10.35 -1.70 -9.48
N ALA A 345 10.86 -1.50 -10.70
CA ALA A 345 10.04 -1.31 -11.89
C ALA A 345 9.37 -2.60 -12.39
N HIS A 346 9.86 -3.77 -11.98
CA HIS A 346 9.35 -5.06 -12.45
C HIS A 346 8.08 -5.46 -11.69
N HIS A 347 7.12 -6.06 -12.42
CA HIS A 347 5.82 -6.43 -11.83
C HIS A 347 5.83 -7.77 -11.10
N ASP A 348 6.64 -8.72 -11.58
CA ASP A 348 6.74 -10.07 -11.06
C ASP A 348 7.34 -10.11 -9.65
N VAL A 349 6.81 -10.96 -8.78
CA VAL A 349 7.37 -11.11 -7.43
C VAL A 349 8.50 -12.14 -7.52
N ARG A 350 9.74 -11.72 -7.23
CA ARG A 350 10.93 -12.59 -7.30
C ARG A 350 11.38 -13.01 -5.90
N ALA A 351 12.16 -14.09 -5.82
CA ALA A 351 12.72 -14.57 -4.55
C ALA A 351 13.53 -13.49 -3.80
N LYS A 352 14.21 -12.59 -4.51
CA LYS A 352 14.95 -11.47 -3.91
C LYS A 352 14.05 -10.39 -3.28
N ASP A 353 12.78 -10.32 -3.67
CA ASP A 353 11.83 -9.31 -3.20
C ASP A 353 11.09 -9.78 -1.92
N VAL A 354 11.29 -11.04 -1.52
CA VAL A 354 10.55 -11.72 -0.46
C VAL A 354 11.53 -12.30 0.57
N ASN A 355 11.31 -12.02 1.86
CA ASN A 355 12.02 -12.76 2.90
C ASN A 355 11.44 -14.19 2.99
N LEU A 356 12.06 -15.12 2.27
CA LEU A 356 11.58 -16.51 2.17
C LEU A 356 11.49 -17.20 3.53
N ARG A 357 12.40 -16.90 4.46
CA ARG A 357 12.36 -17.45 5.83
C ARG A 357 11.07 -17.08 6.54
N ARG A 358 10.68 -15.80 6.49
CA ARG A 358 9.43 -15.32 7.08
C ARG A 358 8.19 -15.84 6.35
N LEU A 359 8.27 -15.96 5.03
CA LEU A 359 7.18 -16.55 4.25
C LEU A 359 6.96 -18.01 4.62
N HIS A 360 8.02 -18.82 4.62
CA HIS A 360 7.96 -20.24 4.99
C HIS A 360 7.45 -20.43 6.41
N ALA A 361 7.83 -19.55 7.34
CA ALA A 361 7.33 -19.62 8.71
C ALA A 361 5.84 -19.28 8.83
N ALA A 362 5.35 -18.30 8.05
CA ALA A 362 3.92 -18.00 7.99
C ALA A 362 3.11 -19.16 7.36
N LEU A 363 3.67 -19.81 6.33
CA LEU A 363 3.08 -21.02 5.73
C LEU A 363 3.05 -22.17 6.73
N ALA A 364 4.18 -22.44 7.39
CA ALA A 364 4.31 -23.50 8.39
C ALA A 364 3.36 -23.28 9.58
N ALA A 365 3.25 -22.04 10.09
CA ALA A 365 2.34 -21.71 11.17
C ALA A 365 0.87 -21.99 10.85
N ALA A 366 0.50 -21.91 9.57
CA ALA A 366 -0.85 -22.23 9.12
C ALA A 366 -1.08 -23.73 8.92
N THR A 367 -0.07 -24.48 8.45
CA THR A 367 -0.18 -25.93 8.22
C THR A 367 -0.04 -26.74 9.50
N GLU A 368 0.85 -26.32 10.41
CA GLU A 368 1.15 -27.03 11.66
C GLU A 368 0.11 -26.80 12.76
N CYS A 369 -0.95 -26.03 12.46
CA CYS A 369 -1.91 -25.47 13.41
C CYS A 369 -1.22 -24.61 14.48
N GLY A 370 -1.58 -23.33 14.53
CA GLY A 370 -1.38 -22.51 15.73
C GLY A 370 -1.99 -23.18 16.98
N PRO A 371 -1.75 -22.64 18.19
CA PRO A 371 -2.01 -23.30 19.49
C PRO A 371 -3.39 -23.97 19.61
N SER A 372 -3.57 -24.90 20.54
CA SER A 372 -4.78 -25.75 20.67
C SER A 372 -6.14 -25.01 20.64
N ASP A 373 -6.18 -23.71 20.93
CA ASP A 373 -7.33 -22.81 20.80
C ASP A 373 -7.66 -22.34 19.35
N PHE A 374 -6.73 -22.51 18.42
CA PHE A 374 -6.87 -22.21 16.99
C PHE A 374 -7.88 -23.13 16.29
N ALA A 375 -8.19 -24.27 16.91
CA ALA A 375 -9.26 -25.15 16.48
C ALA A 375 -10.57 -24.37 16.34
N GLU A 376 -10.89 -23.43 17.24
CA GLU A 376 -12.11 -22.62 17.11
C GLU A 376 -12.14 -21.69 15.91
N LEU A 377 -10.97 -21.20 15.47
CA LEU A 377 -10.85 -20.40 14.25
C LEU A 377 -11.02 -21.27 13.00
N LEU A 378 -10.50 -22.51 13.03
CA LEU A 378 -10.68 -23.51 11.98
C LEU A 378 -12.10 -24.08 11.92
N LEU A 379 -12.82 -24.09 13.04
CA LEU A 379 -14.22 -24.50 13.12
C LEU A 379 -15.17 -23.48 12.49
N VAL A 380 -14.70 -22.29 12.09
CA VAL A 380 -15.48 -21.37 11.27
C VAL A 380 -15.71 -22.04 9.90
N PRO A 381 -16.98 -22.31 9.51
CA PRO A 381 -17.26 -23.01 8.26
C PRO A 381 -16.63 -22.31 7.05
N GLY A 382 -15.87 -23.07 6.27
CA GLY A 382 -15.18 -22.57 5.07
C GLY A 382 -13.76 -22.01 5.30
N VAL A 383 -13.23 -22.05 6.53
CA VAL A 383 -11.82 -21.76 6.79
C VAL A 383 -10.97 -23.00 6.51
N GLY A 384 -10.28 -22.99 5.37
CA GLY A 384 -9.27 -24.01 5.02
C GLY A 384 -7.84 -23.52 5.23
N ALA A 385 -6.86 -24.41 5.04
CA ALA A 385 -5.43 -24.10 5.17
C ALA A 385 -5.00 -22.84 4.41
N ARG A 386 -5.53 -22.63 3.20
CA ARG A 386 -5.24 -21.44 2.39
C ARG A 386 -5.73 -20.13 3.02
N THR A 387 -6.88 -20.14 3.68
CA THR A 387 -7.39 -18.99 4.44
C THR A 387 -6.50 -18.71 5.65
N VAL A 388 -6.01 -19.76 6.33
CA VAL A 388 -5.07 -19.60 7.44
C VAL A 388 -3.75 -18.98 6.98
N HIS A 389 -3.23 -19.35 5.79
CA HIS A 389 -2.07 -18.67 5.21
C HIS A 389 -2.29 -17.15 5.07
N SER A 390 -3.46 -16.75 4.57
CA SER A 390 -3.82 -15.32 4.47
C SER A 390 -3.90 -14.67 5.85
N LEU A 391 -4.51 -15.35 6.82
CA LEU A 391 -4.64 -14.87 8.19
C LEU A 391 -3.28 -14.71 8.88
N ALA A 392 -2.29 -15.56 8.61
CA ALA A 392 -0.95 -15.42 9.17
C ALA A 392 -0.27 -14.11 8.71
N LEU A 393 -0.39 -13.77 7.42
CA LEU A 393 0.15 -12.50 6.89
C LEU A 393 -0.66 -11.29 7.35
N VAL A 394 -1.99 -11.41 7.50
CA VAL A 394 -2.85 -10.36 8.08
C VAL A 394 -2.52 -10.15 9.56
N ALA A 395 -2.31 -11.22 10.33
CA ALA A 395 -1.92 -11.15 11.72
C ALA A 395 -0.58 -10.43 11.88
N GLU A 396 0.38 -10.66 10.98
CA GLU A 396 1.64 -9.92 10.99
C GLU A 396 1.46 -8.43 10.63
N ILE A 397 0.50 -8.06 9.77
CA ILE A 397 0.13 -6.64 9.57
C ILE A 397 -0.41 -6.00 10.86
N VAL A 398 -1.17 -6.76 11.66
CA VAL A 398 -1.76 -6.29 12.93
C VAL A 398 -0.74 -6.27 14.07
N HIS A 399 0.13 -7.27 14.20
CA HIS A 399 0.99 -7.47 15.37
C HIS A 399 2.49 -7.28 15.11
N GLY A 400 2.91 -7.19 13.84
CA GLY A 400 4.30 -7.05 13.41
C GLY A 400 4.96 -5.74 13.87
N ALA A 401 6.21 -5.84 14.29
CA ALA A 401 7.06 -4.66 14.54
C ALA A 401 7.54 -4.03 13.22
N PRO A 402 7.88 -2.72 13.16
CA PRO A 402 8.23 -2.02 11.92
C PRO A 402 9.32 -2.68 11.05
N CYS A 403 10.32 -3.32 11.65
CA CYS A 403 11.40 -4.02 10.94
C CYS A 403 10.96 -5.27 10.17
N ARG A 404 9.70 -5.70 10.32
CA ARG A 404 9.15 -6.90 9.68
C ARG A 404 8.58 -6.64 8.28
N PHE A 405 8.46 -5.36 7.91
CA PHE A 405 7.83 -4.93 6.67
C PHE A 405 8.83 -4.54 5.58
N THR A 406 10.12 -4.86 5.77
CA THR A 406 11.22 -4.56 4.82
C THR A 406 11.04 -5.22 3.45
N ASP A 407 10.17 -6.23 3.35
CA ASP A 407 9.84 -6.99 2.14
C ASP A 407 8.34 -6.93 1.78
N PRO A 408 7.79 -5.77 1.35
CA PRO A 408 6.36 -5.62 1.08
C PRO A 408 5.77 -6.64 0.08
N ALA A 409 6.59 -7.19 -0.82
CA ALA A 409 6.19 -8.20 -1.78
C ALA A 409 5.62 -9.46 -1.11
N ARG A 410 6.17 -9.86 0.04
CA ARG A 410 5.71 -11.05 0.78
C ARG A 410 4.23 -10.97 1.15
N PHE A 411 3.75 -9.78 1.48
CA PHE A 411 2.37 -9.55 1.91
C PHE A 411 1.36 -9.68 0.76
N SER A 412 1.81 -9.60 -0.49
CA SER A 412 0.95 -9.95 -1.64
C SER A 412 0.63 -11.44 -1.74
N MET A 413 1.35 -12.31 -1.01
CA MET A 413 1.00 -13.74 -0.89
C MET A 413 -0.26 -13.98 -0.04
N ALA A 414 -0.84 -12.96 0.58
CA ALA A 414 -2.09 -13.10 1.30
C ALA A 414 -3.26 -13.24 0.31
N HIS A 415 -3.36 -12.35 -0.67
CA HIS A 415 -4.53 -12.22 -1.53
C HIS A 415 -4.19 -11.91 -3.00
N GLY A 416 -2.95 -12.17 -3.42
CA GLY A 416 -2.51 -11.91 -4.78
C GLY A 416 -2.49 -10.43 -5.15
N GLY A 417 -2.65 -10.14 -6.44
CA GLY A 417 -2.70 -8.79 -6.98
C GLY A 417 -3.75 -8.66 -8.07
N LYS A 418 -4.32 -7.45 -8.19
CA LYS A 418 -5.33 -7.13 -9.20
C LYS A 418 -4.86 -7.40 -10.65
N ASP A 419 -3.56 -7.29 -10.91
CA ASP A 419 -2.96 -7.53 -12.22
C ASP A 419 -2.29 -8.92 -12.33
N ARG A 420 -2.68 -9.86 -11.45
CA ARG A 420 -2.15 -11.24 -11.35
C ARG A 420 -0.70 -11.35 -10.87
N HIS A 421 -0.20 -10.35 -10.14
CA HIS A 421 1.14 -10.38 -9.57
C HIS A 421 1.05 -10.39 -8.04
N PRO A 422 1.40 -11.50 -7.38
CA PRO A 422 1.99 -12.75 -7.91
C PRO A 422 1.02 -13.66 -8.68
N TYR A 423 -0.26 -13.63 -8.30
CA TYR A 423 -1.35 -14.40 -8.88
C TYR A 423 -2.68 -13.62 -8.75
N PRO A 424 -3.74 -14.03 -9.46
CA PRO A 424 -5.05 -13.38 -9.42
C PRO A 424 -5.66 -13.41 -8.01
N VAL A 425 -6.49 -12.42 -7.67
CA VAL A 425 -7.07 -12.31 -6.32
C VAL A 425 -8.01 -13.49 -6.03
N PRO A 426 -7.73 -14.35 -5.03
CA PRO A 426 -8.59 -15.49 -4.68
C PRO A 426 -9.78 -14.98 -3.85
N LEU A 427 -10.92 -14.72 -4.50
CA LEU A 427 -12.06 -14.03 -3.87
C LEU A 427 -12.65 -14.78 -2.69
N ASP A 428 -12.73 -16.11 -2.77
CA ASP A 428 -13.34 -16.93 -1.71
C ASP A 428 -12.46 -16.89 -0.45
N VAL A 429 -11.15 -17.04 -0.61
CA VAL A 429 -10.16 -16.92 0.47
C VAL A 429 -10.17 -15.51 1.06
N TYR A 430 -10.25 -14.47 0.21
CA TYR A 430 -10.33 -13.08 0.66
C TYR A 430 -11.59 -12.84 1.51
N ASP A 431 -12.75 -13.29 1.04
CA ASP A 431 -14.02 -13.09 1.74
C ASP A 431 -14.05 -13.86 3.07
N GLN A 432 -13.46 -15.07 3.12
CA GLN A 432 -13.30 -15.80 4.38
C GLN A 432 -12.35 -15.11 5.35
N THR A 433 -11.22 -14.59 4.89
CA THR A 433 -10.33 -13.77 5.73
C THR A 433 -11.07 -12.57 6.32
N ILE A 434 -11.88 -11.86 5.53
CA ILE A 434 -12.72 -10.77 6.03
C ILE A 434 -13.72 -11.28 7.08
N ALA A 435 -14.38 -12.40 6.84
CA ALA A 435 -15.40 -12.95 7.73
C ALA A 435 -14.80 -13.31 9.10
N VAL A 436 -13.65 -14.00 9.11
CA VAL A 436 -12.91 -14.35 10.32
C VAL A 436 -12.47 -13.11 11.08
N MET A 437 -11.84 -12.14 10.42
CA MET A 437 -11.42 -10.89 11.06
C MET A 437 -12.61 -10.13 11.67
N LYS A 438 -13.74 -10.07 10.95
CA LYS A 438 -14.95 -9.38 11.45
C LYS A 438 -15.53 -10.07 12.66
N ALA A 439 -15.59 -11.40 12.66
CA ALA A 439 -16.05 -12.18 13.79
C ALA A 439 -15.13 -11.96 15.01
N ALA A 440 -13.81 -12.02 14.82
CA ALA A 440 -12.83 -11.81 15.89
C ALA A 440 -12.95 -10.41 16.53
N VAL A 441 -12.98 -9.35 15.71
CA VAL A 441 -13.13 -7.97 16.20
C VAL A 441 -14.51 -7.76 16.84
N GLY A 442 -15.58 -8.32 16.25
CA GLY A 442 -16.93 -8.20 16.80
C GLY A 442 -17.06 -8.84 18.19
N GLN A 443 -16.44 -10.01 18.40
CA GLN A 443 -16.41 -10.67 19.70
C GLN A 443 -15.54 -9.91 20.71
N ALA A 444 -14.37 -9.42 20.29
CA ALA A 444 -13.46 -8.67 21.17
C ALA A 444 -14.12 -7.38 21.70
N ARG A 445 -14.94 -6.72 20.89
CA ARG A 445 -15.73 -5.55 21.32
C ARG A 445 -16.81 -5.87 22.36
N LEU A 446 -17.23 -7.13 22.46
CA LEU A 446 -18.15 -7.63 23.50
C LEU A 446 -17.39 -8.18 24.72
N GLY A 447 -16.06 -8.02 24.78
CA GLY A 447 -15.21 -8.53 25.85
C GLY A 447 -14.70 -9.96 25.62
N ASN A 448 -15.06 -10.62 24.51
CA ASN A 448 -14.52 -11.94 24.16
C ASN A 448 -13.32 -11.81 23.21
N GLU A 449 -12.12 -11.74 23.77
CA GLU A 449 -10.88 -11.51 23.03
C GLU A 449 -10.25 -12.79 22.44
N GLU A 450 -10.79 -13.98 22.74
CA GLU A 450 -10.16 -15.28 22.42
C GLU A 450 -9.77 -15.43 20.94
N LYS A 451 -10.68 -15.02 20.04
CA LYS A 451 -10.49 -15.09 18.58
C LYS A 451 -9.49 -14.06 18.06
N LEU A 452 -9.45 -12.87 18.65
CA LEU A 452 -8.50 -11.84 18.24
C LEU A 452 -7.10 -12.17 18.76
N ASP A 453 -7.00 -12.69 19.98
CA ASP A 453 -5.75 -13.22 20.51
C ASP A 453 -5.28 -14.48 19.77
N ALA A 454 -6.18 -15.26 19.16
CA ALA A 454 -5.79 -16.36 18.27
C ALA A 454 -4.95 -15.88 17.08
N LEU A 455 -5.28 -14.71 16.51
CA LEU A 455 -4.48 -14.10 15.45
C LEU A 455 -3.13 -13.64 15.96
N ARG A 456 -3.06 -13.07 17.17
CA ARG A 456 -1.80 -12.71 17.82
C ARG A 456 -0.92 -13.94 18.07
N ARG A 457 -1.52 -15.05 18.48
CA ARG A 457 -0.83 -16.33 18.68
C ARG A 457 -0.35 -16.93 17.35
N LEU A 458 -1.12 -16.79 16.28
CA LEU A 458 -0.71 -17.20 14.93
C LEU A 458 0.53 -16.45 14.45
N ASP A 459 0.58 -15.12 14.60
CA ASP A 459 1.78 -14.32 14.31
C ASP A 459 2.96 -14.72 15.21
N ARG A 460 2.72 -14.97 16.50
CA ARG A 460 3.76 -15.47 17.41
C ARG A 460 4.32 -16.82 16.96
N GLN A 461 3.46 -17.75 16.54
CA GLN A 461 3.88 -19.06 16.05
C GLN A 461 4.72 -18.93 14.77
N ALA A 462 4.29 -18.09 13.82
CA ALA A 462 5.10 -17.79 12.64
C ALA A 462 6.50 -17.28 13.02
N ARG A 463 6.61 -16.40 14.02
CA ARG A 463 7.93 -15.92 14.50
C ARG A 463 8.79 -17.00 15.11
N LEU A 464 8.21 -17.96 15.85
CA LEU A 464 8.94 -19.08 16.43
C LEU A 464 9.49 -19.99 15.33
N LEU A 465 8.68 -20.25 14.30
CA LEU A 465 9.02 -21.12 13.19
C LEU A 465 10.03 -20.50 12.20
N GLU A 466 10.29 -19.20 12.23
CA GLU A 466 11.29 -18.54 11.35
C GLU A 466 12.67 -19.20 11.38
N ARG A 467 13.08 -19.80 12.50
CA ARG A 467 14.42 -20.39 12.62
C ARG A 467 14.55 -21.73 11.90
N SER A 468 13.46 -22.49 11.77
CA SER A 468 13.48 -23.90 11.38
C SER A 468 12.59 -24.22 10.18
N ALA A 469 11.54 -23.43 9.93
CA ALA A 469 10.59 -23.67 8.86
C ALA A 469 11.28 -23.68 7.50
N ARG A 470 10.91 -24.67 6.69
CA ARG A 470 11.26 -24.77 5.27
C ARG A 470 9.96 -24.83 4.49
N GLY A 471 9.97 -24.26 3.30
CA GLY A 471 8.81 -24.30 2.41
C GLY A 471 9.23 -24.46 0.96
N PRO A 472 8.25 -24.48 0.04
CA PRO A 472 8.51 -24.59 -1.38
C PRO A 472 9.35 -23.42 -1.89
N ALA A 473 9.97 -23.60 -3.07
CA ALA A 473 10.50 -22.46 -3.80
C ALA A 473 9.37 -21.48 -4.12
N LEU A 474 9.69 -20.18 -4.19
CA LEU A 474 8.68 -19.15 -4.43
C LEU A 474 7.93 -19.38 -5.74
N ASP A 475 8.65 -19.74 -6.80
CA ASP A 475 8.08 -19.96 -8.12
C ASP A 475 7.11 -21.15 -8.12
N ASP A 476 7.43 -22.22 -7.39
CA ASP A 476 6.55 -23.38 -7.23
C ASP A 476 5.27 -23.02 -6.47
N TYR A 477 5.41 -22.23 -5.40
CA TYR A 477 4.26 -21.72 -4.64
C TYR A 477 3.35 -20.85 -5.50
N VAL A 478 3.91 -19.90 -6.25
CA VAL A 478 3.16 -19.02 -7.15
C VAL A 478 2.52 -19.81 -8.29
N ALA A 479 3.22 -20.81 -8.84
CA ALA A 479 2.66 -21.69 -9.87
C ALA A 479 1.48 -22.51 -9.34
N GLN A 480 1.56 -23.00 -8.10
CA GLN A 480 0.45 -23.70 -7.45
C GLN A 480 -0.75 -22.78 -7.25
N GLU A 481 -0.55 -21.57 -6.71
CA GLU A 481 -1.63 -20.58 -6.53
C GLU A 481 -2.32 -20.20 -7.85
N ARG A 482 -1.56 -20.16 -8.96
CA ARG A 482 -2.13 -19.94 -10.29
C ARG A 482 -2.96 -21.13 -10.78
N ARG A 483 -2.51 -22.37 -10.53
CA ARG A 483 -3.27 -23.59 -10.86
C ARG A 483 -4.59 -23.66 -10.07
N ASP A 484 -4.54 -23.31 -8.79
CA ASP A 484 -5.71 -23.39 -7.91
C ASP A 484 -6.61 -22.15 -7.99
N SER A 485 -6.19 -21.11 -8.72
CA SER A 485 -6.93 -19.85 -8.82
C SER A 485 -8.42 -20.02 -9.19
N PRO A 486 -8.81 -20.88 -10.15
CA PRO A 486 -10.22 -21.11 -10.46
C PRO A 486 -11.03 -21.70 -9.29
N VAL A 487 -10.41 -22.52 -8.45
CA VAL A 487 -11.02 -23.15 -7.27
C VAL A 487 -11.35 -22.11 -6.20
N TYR A 488 -10.54 -21.05 -6.09
CA TYR A 488 -10.73 -19.98 -5.11
C TYR A 488 -11.47 -18.75 -5.66
N GLY A 489 -12.16 -18.89 -6.79
CA GLY A 489 -12.85 -17.78 -7.43
C GLY A 489 -11.90 -16.68 -7.92
N GLY A 490 -10.73 -17.08 -8.42
CA GLY A 490 -9.66 -16.22 -8.89
C GLY A 490 -10.14 -15.13 -9.84
N ARG A 491 -9.85 -13.87 -9.52
CA ARG A 491 -10.27 -12.72 -10.32
C ARG A 491 -9.18 -11.65 -10.40
N SER A 492 -9.05 -11.09 -11.60
CA SER A 492 -8.13 -9.98 -11.89
C SER A 492 -8.86 -8.87 -12.65
N VAL A 493 -8.15 -7.80 -13.00
CA VAL A 493 -8.66 -6.77 -13.92
C VAL A 493 -8.98 -7.35 -15.31
N PHE A 494 -8.43 -8.52 -15.65
CA PHE A 494 -8.65 -9.21 -16.92
C PHE A 494 -9.87 -10.14 -16.92
N GLY A 495 -10.57 -10.26 -15.79
CA GLY A 495 -11.75 -11.12 -15.65
C GLY A 495 -11.54 -12.25 -14.64
N TRP A 496 -12.38 -13.27 -14.76
CA TRP A 496 -12.31 -14.49 -13.96
C TRP A 496 -11.28 -15.45 -14.53
N GLU A 497 -10.59 -16.17 -13.67
CA GLU A 497 -9.67 -17.21 -14.09
C GLU A 497 -10.45 -18.46 -14.49
N ALA A 498 -10.22 -18.93 -15.72
CA ALA A 498 -10.88 -20.12 -16.22
C ALA A 498 -10.26 -21.37 -15.59
N ALA A 499 -11.09 -22.34 -15.20
CA ALA A 499 -10.62 -23.69 -14.94
C ALA A 499 -9.86 -24.17 -16.19
N ALA A 500 -8.63 -24.65 -16.02
CA ALA A 500 -7.89 -25.26 -17.10
C ALA A 500 -8.78 -26.33 -17.73
N GLN A 501 -9.15 -26.18 -19.00
CA GLN A 501 -9.82 -27.26 -19.73
C GLN A 501 -8.84 -28.42 -19.76
N VAL A 502 -9.14 -29.48 -18.99
CA VAL A 502 -8.44 -30.75 -19.12
C VAL A 502 -8.74 -31.23 -20.54
N MET A 503 -7.80 -30.99 -21.46
CA MET A 503 -7.80 -31.65 -22.76
C MET A 503 -7.72 -33.15 -22.48
N PRO A 504 -8.73 -33.96 -22.86
CA PRO A 504 -8.63 -35.40 -22.69
C PRO A 504 -7.38 -35.86 -23.44
N ARG A 505 -6.52 -36.64 -22.76
CA ARG A 505 -5.40 -37.31 -23.42
C ARG A 505 -5.99 -38.06 -24.61
N ARG A 506 -5.50 -37.74 -25.82
CA ARG A 506 -5.75 -38.59 -26.98
C ARG A 506 -5.07 -39.91 -26.68
N ASP A 507 -5.84 -40.91 -26.30
CA ASP A 507 -5.37 -42.28 -26.31
C ASP A 507 -4.96 -42.59 -27.75
N HIS A 508 -3.67 -42.79 -27.95
CA HIS A 508 -3.14 -43.35 -29.18
C HIS A 508 -3.41 -44.86 -29.13
N SER A 509 -4.51 -45.25 -29.77
CA SER A 509 -4.80 -46.63 -30.17
C SER A 509 -3.86 -47.08 -31.28
#